data_AF-A0A0R2P245-F1
#
_entry.id   AF-A0A0R2P245-F1
#
_cell.length_a   1.000
_cell.length_b   1.000
_cell.length_c   1.000
_cell.angle_alpha   90.00
_cell.angle_beta   90.00
_cell.angle_gamma   90.00
#
_symmetry.space_group_name_H-M   'P 1'
#
loop_
_entity.id
_entity.type
_entity.pdbx_description
1 polymer ?
#
loop_
_entity_poly.entity_id
_entity_poly.type
_entity_poly.pdbx_seq_one_letter_code
_entity_poly.pdbx_strand_id
1 'polypeptide(L)' 'MTIISMKTIRKLNEKDLRSKILDNRTDLAKLRVDSSKGTLRKESGKLKPIRHNIARMLTRLNEMEQEK' A
#
# COMPACT_ATOMS: atom_id res chain seq x y z
N MET A 1 7.55 8.53 3.32
CA MET A 1 6.71 7.40 3.74
C MET A 1 7.60 6.21 4.01
N THR A 2 7.46 5.62 5.18
CA THR A 2 8.20 4.41 5.58
C THR A 2 7.49 3.16 5.09
N ILE A 3 8.27 2.15 4.74
CA ILE A 3 7.77 0.83 4.36
C ILE A 3 7.24 0.15 5.63
N ILE A 4 6.01 -0.36 5.58
CA ILE A 4 5.40 -1.05 6.72
C ILE A 4 6.09 -2.42 6.89
N SER A 5 6.46 -2.74 8.13
CA SER A 5 7.09 -4.02 8.45
C SER A 5 6.08 -5.17 8.32
N MET A 6 6.55 -6.36 7.90
CA MET A 6 5.68 -7.54 7.84
C MET A 6 5.17 -7.97 9.21
N LYS A 7 5.94 -7.75 10.28
CA LYS A 7 5.50 -8.00 11.66
C LYS A 7 4.25 -7.21 12.00
N THR A 8 4.16 -5.96 11.54
CA THR A 8 2.98 -5.12 11.74
C THR A 8 1.80 -5.60 10.91
N ILE A 9 2.04 -5.96 9.65
CA ILE A 9 0.98 -6.42 8.71
C ILE A 9 0.34 -7.72 9.20
N ARG A 10 1.13 -8.66 9.74
CA ARG A 10 0.62 -9.94 10.26
C ARG A 10 -0.27 -9.81 11.50
N LYS A 11 -0.15 -8.72 12.26
CA LYS A 11 -0.99 -8.44 13.44
C LYS A 11 -2.36 -7.85 13.09
N LEU A 12 -2.57 -7.46 11.84
CA LEU A 12 -3.82 -6.82 11.40
C LEU A 12 -4.87 -7.87 11.03
N ASN A 13 -6.14 -7.51 11.21
CA ASN A 13 -7.27 -8.33 10.81
C ASN A 13 -7.55 -8.21 9.31
N GLU A 14 -8.30 -9.14 8.74
CA GLU A 14 -8.62 -9.18 7.31
C GLU A 14 -9.34 -7.90 6.83
N LYS A 15 -10.32 -7.44 7.62
CA LYS A 15 -11.07 -6.21 7.34
C LYS A 15 -10.15 -4.97 7.33
N ASP A 16 -9.23 -4.89 8.29
CA ASP A 16 -8.29 -3.78 8.40
C ASP A 16 -7.29 -3.76 7.25
N LEU A 17 -6.86 -4.95 6.78
CA LEU A 17 -6.00 -5.08 5.60
C LEU A 17 -6.70 -4.58 4.34
N ARG A 18 -7.96 -4.99 4.12
CA ARG A 18 -8.75 -4.54 2.98
C ARG A 18 -8.98 -3.02 3.01
N SER A 19 -9.30 -2.45 4.18
CA SER A 19 -9.47 -0.99 4.33
C SER A 19 -8.17 -0.25 4.01
N LYS A 20 -7.04 -0.67 4.60
CA LYS A 20 -5.74 -0.03 4.34
C LYS A 20 -5.30 -0.16 2.88
N ILE A 21 -5.62 -1.25 2.20
CA ILE A 21 -5.34 -1.40 0.77
C ILE A 21 -6.13 -0.35 -0.04
N LEU A 22 -7.39 -0.09 0.30
CA LEU A 22 -8.22 0.91 -0.36
C LEU A 22 -7.64 2.32 -0.18
N ASP A 23 -7.24 2.67 1.04
CA ASP A 23 -6.63 3.97 1.35
C ASP A 23 -5.33 4.17 0.56
N ASN A 24 -4.43 3.18 0.61
CA ASN A 24 -3.16 3.23 -0.12
C ASN A 24 -3.35 3.28 -1.65
N ARG A 25 -4.37 2.62 -2.20
CA ARG A 25 -4.70 2.71 -3.64
C ARG A 25 -5.20 4.10 -4.01
N THR A 26 -6.00 4.72 -3.16
CA THR A 26 -6.52 6.08 -3.35
C THR A 26 -5.37 7.09 -3.34
N ASP A 27 -4.45 6.96 -2.39
CA ASP A 27 -3.25 7.80 -2.31
C ASP A 27 -2.33 7.59 -3.51
N LEU A 28 -2.16 6.35 -3.96
CA LEU A 28 -1.40 6.04 -5.17
C LEU A 28 -2.03 6.66 -6.42
N ALA A 29 -3.36 6.68 -6.53
CA ALA A 29 -4.08 7.27 -7.64
C ALA A 29 -3.85 8.80 -7.70
N LYS A 30 -3.96 9.49 -6.57
CA LYS A 30 -3.67 10.94 -6.47
C LYS A 30 -2.24 11.24 -6.92
N LEU A 31 -1.26 10.52 -6.38
CA LEU A 31 0.14 10.69 -6.74
C LEU A 31 0.43 10.35 -8.22
N ARG A 32 -0.30 9.41 -8.82
CA ARG A 32 -0.18 9.11 -10.26
C ARG A 32 -0.72 10.24 -11.12
N VAL A 33 -1.85 10.84 -10.75
CA VAL A 33 -2.42 12.00 -11.44
C VAL A 33 -1.45 13.18 -11.38
N ASP A 34 -0.90 13.48 -10.20
CA ASP A 34 0.08 14.56 -10.03
C ASP A 34 1.40 14.26 -10.76
N SER A 35 1.82 12.98 -10.79
CA SER A 35 2.95 12.54 -11.62
C SER A 35 2.70 12.78 -13.10
N SER A 36 1.51 12.45 -13.60
CA SER A 36 1.14 12.62 -15.00
C SER A 36 1.08 14.10 -15.40
N LYS A 37 0.75 14.99 -14.45
CA LYS A 37 0.76 16.44 -14.64
C LYS A 37 2.17 17.04 -14.57
N GLY A 38 3.18 16.27 -14.18
CA GLY A 38 4.56 16.74 -14.03
C GLY A 38 4.80 17.65 -12.82
N THR A 39 3.83 17.77 -11.91
CA THR A 39 3.93 18.60 -10.69
C THR A 39 4.64 17.87 -9.55
N LEU A 40 4.89 16.57 -9.72
CA LEU A 40 5.44 15.69 -8.70
C LEU A 40 6.96 15.88 -8.54
N ARG A 41 7.37 16.92 -7.82
CA ARG A 41 8.79 17.18 -7.49
C ARG A 41 9.28 16.25 -6.37
N LYS A 42 9.25 16.73 -5.12
CA LYS A 42 9.75 16.01 -3.92
C LYS A 42 8.84 14.85 -3.48
N GLU A 43 7.60 14.81 -3.97
CA GLU A 43 6.60 13.78 -3.66
C GLU A 43 6.83 12.47 -4.44
N SER A 44 7.64 12.48 -5.51
CA SER A 44 7.92 11.31 -6.36
C SER A 44 8.49 10.12 -5.61
N GLY A 45 9.31 10.37 -4.59
CA GLY A 45 9.87 9.34 -3.72
C GLY A 45 8.84 8.55 -2.90
N LYS A 46 7.58 9.03 -2.82
CA LYS A 46 6.51 8.36 -2.08
C LYS A 46 5.82 7.25 -2.87
N LEU A 47 5.93 7.21 -4.21
CA LEU A 47 5.30 6.16 -5.03
C LEU A 47 5.84 4.77 -4.69
N LYS A 48 7.16 4.62 -4.55
CA LYS A 48 7.81 3.32 -4.33
C LYS A 48 7.38 2.70 -2.99
N PRO A 49 7.41 3.42 -1.86
CA PRO A 49 6.90 2.91 -0.58
C PRO A 49 5.44 2.47 -0.62
N ILE A 50 4.54 3.26 -1.24
CA ILE A 50 3.11 2.91 -1.30
C ILE A 50 2.88 1.64 -2.10
N ARG A 51 3.52 1.50 -3.27
CA ARG A 51 3.44 0.27 -4.06
C ARG A 51 3.91 -0.95 -3.27
N HIS A 52 5.01 -0.79 -2.53
CA HIS A 52 5.58 -1.88 -1.73
C HIS A 52 4.68 -2.27 -0.55
N ASN A 53 4.03 -1.29 0.10
CA ASN A 53 3.05 -1.52 1.16
C ASN A 53 1.82 -2.27 0.64
N ILE A 54 1.28 -1.89 -0.52
CA ILE A 54 0.15 -2.58 -1.15
C ILE A 54 0.51 -4.04 -1.44
N ALA A 55 1.67 -4.29 -2.04
CA ALA A 55 2.11 -5.65 -2.37
C ALA A 55 2.19 -6.54 -1.11
N ARG A 56 2.81 -6.04 -0.04
CA ARG A 56 2.93 -6.79 1.23
C ARG A 56 1.59 -7.12 1.88
N MET A 57 0.64 -6.18 1.86
CA MET A 57 -0.70 -6.42 2.41
C MET A 57 -1.48 -7.44 1.58
N LEU A 58 -1.37 -7.41 0.25
CA LEU A 58 -1.96 -8.42 -0.63
C LEU A 58 -1.34 -9.81 -0.41
N THR A 59 -0.01 -9.89 -0.23
CA THR A 59 0.65 -11.15 0.13
C THR A 59 0.06 -11.75 1.41
N ARG A 60 -0.15 -10.93 2.45
CA ARG A 60 -0.76 -11.44 3.69
C ARG A 60 -2.21 -11.91 3.48
N LEU A 61 -3.01 -11.22 2.68
CA LEU A 61 -4.37 -11.68 2.37
C LEU A 61 -4.34 -13.05 1.67
N ASN A 62 -3.45 -13.25 0.70
CA ASN A 62 -3.29 -14.54 0.05
C ASN A 62 -2.81 -15.62 1.02
N GLU A 63 -1.88 -15.31 1.93
CA GLU A 63 -1.46 -16.25 2.98
C GLU A 63 -2.66 -16.67 3.86
N MET A 64 -3.54 -15.73 4.23
CA MET A 64 -4.76 -16.04 5.03
C MET A 64 -5.77 -16.90 4.27
N GLU A 65 -5.89 -16.71 2.96
CA GLU A 65 -6.79 -17.52 2.13
C GLU A 65 -6.25 -18.94 1.91
N GLN A 66 -4.93 -19.11 1.85
CA GLN A 66 -4.29 -20.44 1.70
C GLN A 66 -4.22 -21.23 3.01
N GLU A 67 -4.25 -20.56 4.17
CA GLU A 67 -4.33 -21.20 5.50
C GLU A 67 -5.75 -21.72 5.82
N LYS A 68 -6.73 -21.45 4.98
CA LYS A 68 -8.15 -21.76 5.16
C LYS A 68 -8.56 -23.04 4.44
#